data_AF-A0AAV2KQ76-F1
#
_entry.id   AF-A0AAV2KQ76-F1
#
_cell.length_a   1.000
_cell.length_b   1.000
_cell.length_c   1.000
_cell.angle_alpha   90.00
_cell.angle_beta   90.00
_cell.angle_gamma   90.00
#
_symmetry.space_group_name_H-M   'P 1'
#
loop_
_entity.id
_entity.type
_entity.pdbx_description
1 polymer ?
#
loop_
_entity_poly.entity_id
_entity_poly.type
_entity_poly.pdbx_seq_one_letter_code
_entity_poly.pdbx_strand_id
1 'polypeptide(L)'
;MKYIYWSSCPGPFGVRGWKGGVRGERGESQRWYSSSSQGTRIMQLLLSLLLPLLQMLSLMQAASLPTDVRGRSFMKGINMADQLLHKISSVPIPDYLKTPVTPMNYSLCSMIHILKISADLIANISKHTTEIKTEIHDLNRFMEQSRLCQCGGIKPQISRDLQELQSRARFSKTVTPRVCYLLTKYLTNMDRQESC
;
A
#
# COMPACT_ATOMS: atom_id res chain seq x y z
N MET A 1 24.76 -30.32 -17.76
CA MET A 1 23.98 -31.00 -16.69
C MET A 1 22.51 -30.76 -16.95
N LYS A 2 21.71 -31.82 -16.84
CA LYS A 2 20.29 -31.94 -17.20
C LYS A 2 19.35 -31.37 -16.11
N TYR A 3 18.16 -30.99 -16.58
CA TYR A 3 16.90 -30.48 -15.98
C TYR A 3 16.45 -31.01 -14.60
N ILE A 4 15.49 -30.28 -13.98
CA ILE A 4 14.15 -30.72 -13.48
C ILE A 4 13.41 -29.44 -12.97
N TYR A 5 12.39 -28.88 -13.63
CA TYR A 5 10.93 -29.17 -13.62
C TYR A 5 10.25 -29.21 -12.25
N TRP A 6 9.33 -28.27 -11.98
CA TRP A 6 8.25 -28.45 -10.99
C TRP A 6 6.89 -28.13 -11.61
N SER A 7 5.93 -28.95 -11.20
CA SER A 7 4.76 -29.38 -11.94
C SER A 7 3.47 -28.75 -11.39
N SER A 8 2.49 -28.68 -12.26
CA SER A 8 1.08 -28.36 -12.00
C SER A 8 0.42 -29.25 -10.95
N CYS A 9 -0.47 -28.66 -10.15
CA CYS A 9 -1.44 -29.38 -9.31
C CYS A 9 -2.67 -29.85 -10.11
N PRO A 10 -3.22 -31.05 -9.83
CA PRO A 10 -4.40 -31.59 -10.50
C PRO A 10 -5.70 -31.36 -9.69
N GLY A 11 -6.82 -31.28 -10.41
CA GLY A 11 -8.19 -31.37 -9.86
C GLY A 11 -8.96 -32.53 -10.53
N PRO A 12 -9.94 -33.15 -9.85
CA PRO A 12 -10.30 -34.55 -10.05
C PRO A 12 -11.66 -34.74 -10.77
N PHE A 13 -11.97 -36.02 -10.99
CA PHE A 13 -13.23 -36.65 -11.41
C PHE A 13 -13.31 -37.12 -12.86
N GLY A 14 -12.82 -38.35 -13.02
CA GLY A 14 -13.02 -39.22 -14.16
C GLY A 14 -14.42 -39.82 -14.20
N VAL A 15 -14.87 -40.01 -15.43
CA VAL A 15 -16.10 -40.69 -15.83
C VAL A 15 -15.84 -42.20 -15.82
N ARG A 16 -16.62 -42.97 -15.06
CA ARG A 16 -16.67 -44.44 -15.18
C ARG A 16 -18.03 -44.86 -15.73
N GLY A 17 -18.01 -45.39 -16.95
CA GLY A 17 -19.14 -46.10 -17.54
C GLY A 17 -19.31 -47.49 -16.92
N TRP A 18 -20.56 -47.91 -16.74
CA TRP A 18 -20.93 -49.27 -16.39
C TRP A 18 -21.88 -49.83 -17.46
N LYS A 19 -21.52 -51.02 -17.95
CA LYS A 19 -22.27 -51.88 -18.85
C LYS A 19 -22.93 -52.96 -17.99
N GLY A 20 -24.22 -53.21 -18.17
CA GLY A 20 -24.91 -54.35 -17.56
C GLY A 20 -26.31 -54.48 -18.15
N GLY A 21 -26.54 -55.55 -18.92
CA GLY A 21 -27.85 -55.89 -19.46
C GLY A 21 -28.61 -56.84 -18.53
N VAL A 22 -29.93 -56.97 -18.76
CA VAL A 22 -30.70 -58.19 -19.08
C VAL A 22 -32.20 -57.94 -18.84
N ARG A 23 -32.96 -58.07 -19.95
CA ARG A 23 -34.28 -58.75 -20.15
C ARG A 23 -35.39 -58.64 -19.08
N GLY A 24 -36.59 -58.21 -19.52
CA GLY A 24 -37.87 -58.78 -19.06
C GLY A 24 -39.06 -57.82 -18.90
N GLU A 25 -40.04 -57.96 -19.80
CA GLU A 25 -41.50 -57.85 -19.61
C GLU A 25 -42.23 -56.49 -19.38
N ARG A 26 -42.96 -56.09 -20.44
CA ARG A 26 -44.43 -55.93 -20.54
C ARG A 26 -45.18 -55.22 -19.38
N GLY A 27 -45.82 -54.09 -19.68
CA GLY A 27 -46.96 -53.58 -18.89
C GLY A 27 -47.25 -52.10 -19.08
N GLU A 28 -48.49 -51.79 -19.47
CA GLU A 28 -49.06 -50.46 -19.71
C GLU A 28 -49.02 -49.51 -18.51
N SER A 29 -48.85 -48.20 -18.74
CA SER A 29 -49.76 -47.19 -18.18
C SER A 29 -49.48 -45.78 -18.67
N GLN A 30 -50.59 -45.09 -18.92
CA GLN A 30 -50.68 -43.75 -19.47
C GLN A 30 -50.31 -42.66 -18.46
N ARG A 31 -49.98 -41.49 -19.05
CA ARG A 31 -50.17 -40.13 -18.53
C ARG A 31 -49.21 -39.75 -17.39
N TRP A 32 -48.47 -38.66 -17.59
CA TRP A 32 -48.53 -37.43 -16.79
C TRP A 32 -47.43 -36.43 -17.20
N TYR A 33 -47.81 -35.15 -17.24
CA TYR A 33 -47.00 -33.92 -17.30
C TYR A 33 -46.13 -33.63 -18.54
N SER A 34 -46.75 -33.04 -19.57
CA SER A 34 -46.08 -32.10 -20.47
C SER A 34 -46.33 -30.66 -20.01
N SER A 35 -45.45 -30.11 -19.18
CA SER A 35 -45.34 -28.66 -18.99
C SER A 35 -43.97 -28.29 -18.39
N SER A 36 -42.91 -28.28 -19.21
CA SER A 36 -41.60 -27.77 -18.81
C SER A 36 -40.72 -27.48 -20.04
N SER A 37 -41.12 -26.52 -20.88
CA SER A 37 -40.25 -26.04 -21.98
C SER A 37 -40.23 -24.52 -22.15
N GLN A 38 -41.11 -23.77 -21.49
CA GLN A 38 -41.10 -22.31 -21.53
C GLN A 38 -40.19 -21.69 -20.46
N GLY A 39 -40.09 -22.29 -19.27
CA GLY A 39 -39.21 -21.78 -18.19
C GLY A 39 -37.72 -21.82 -18.54
N THR A 40 -37.27 -22.86 -19.25
CA THR A 40 -35.87 -23.02 -19.67
C THR A 40 -35.45 -22.00 -20.72
N ARG A 41 -36.35 -21.61 -21.63
CA ARG A 41 -36.06 -20.60 -22.66
C ARG A 41 -35.96 -19.18 -22.10
N ILE A 42 -36.79 -18.84 -21.12
CA ILE A 42 -36.74 -17.54 -20.44
C ILE A 42 -35.47 -17.44 -19.58
N MET A 43 -35.08 -18.50 -18.86
CA MET A 43 -33.84 -18.54 -18.10
C MET A 43 -32.59 -18.42 -19.01
N GLN A 44 -32.60 -19.03 -20.20
CA GLN A 44 -31.51 -18.90 -21.17
C GLN A 44 -31.36 -17.48 -21.71
N LEU A 45 -32.47 -16.79 -22.02
CA LEU A 45 -32.43 -15.41 -22.51
C LEU A 45 -31.93 -14.43 -21.43
N LEU A 46 -32.37 -14.61 -20.19
CA LEU A 46 -31.90 -13.80 -19.05
C LEU A 46 -30.40 -14.02 -18.79
N LEU A 47 -29.92 -15.28 -18.83
CA LEU A 47 -28.48 -15.57 -18.67
C LEU A 47 -27.64 -14.93 -19.80
N SER A 48 -28.13 -15.01 -21.03
CA SER A 48 -27.42 -14.51 -22.22
C SER A 48 -27.29 -12.99 -22.24
N LEU A 49 -28.22 -12.28 -21.60
CA LEU A 49 -28.19 -10.82 -21.46
C LEU A 49 -27.38 -10.38 -20.22
N LEU A 50 -27.47 -11.12 -19.12
CA LEU A 50 -26.81 -10.78 -17.85
C LEU A 50 -25.28 -11.00 -17.90
N LEU A 51 -24.80 -12.05 -18.57
CA LEU A 51 -23.35 -12.32 -18.69
C LEU A 51 -22.55 -11.17 -19.32
N PRO A 52 -22.93 -10.61 -20.49
CA PRO A 52 -22.18 -9.51 -21.11
C PRO A 52 -22.29 -8.21 -20.31
N LEU A 53 -23.42 -7.95 -19.64
CA LEU A 53 -23.58 -6.80 -18.74
C LEU A 53 -22.65 -6.91 -17.52
N LEU A 54 -22.51 -8.12 -16.94
CA LEU A 54 -21.61 -8.38 -15.83
C LEU A 54 -20.14 -8.22 -16.23
N GLN A 55 -19.79 -8.61 -17.46
CA GLN A 55 -18.45 -8.42 -18.02
C GLN A 55 -18.13 -6.93 -18.27
N MET A 56 -19.10 -6.15 -18.72
CA MET A 56 -18.93 -4.69 -18.89
C MET A 56 -18.79 -3.97 -17.53
N LEU A 57 -19.55 -4.40 -16.50
CA LEU A 57 -19.42 -3.85 -15.15
C LEU A 57 -18.06 -4.16 -14.51
N SER A 58 -17.52 -5.37 -14.71
CA SER A 58 -16.22 -5.75 -14.16
C SER A 58 -15.05 -5.03 -14.84
N LEU A 59 -15.16 -4.77 -16.15
CA LEU A 59 -14.19 -3.97 -16.90
C LEU A 59 -14.21 -2.49 -16.47
N MET A 60 -15.38 -1.92 -16.18
CA MET A 60 -15.52 -0.55 -15.68
C MET A 60 -15.02 -0.39 -14.24
N GLN A 61 -15.23 -1.39 -13.37
CA GLN A 61 -14.69 -1.37 -12.00
C GLN A 61 -13.17 -1.52 -11.96
N ALA A 62 -12.56 -2.26 -12.88
CA ALA A 62 -11.11 -2.45 -12.93
C ALA A 62 -10.31 -1.15 -13.23
N ALA A 63 -10.94 -0.16 -13.88
CA ALA A 63 -10.29 1.08 -14.29
C ALA A 63 -10.16 2.15 -13.19
N SER A 64 -10.93 2.06 -12.08
CA SER A 64 -10.92 3.07 -11.01
C SER A 64 -10.03 2.73 -9.80
N LEU A 65 -9.41 1.54 -9.76
CA LEU A 65 -8.63 1.09 -8.60
C LEU A 65 -7.26 1.78 -8.37
N PRO A 66 -6.45 2.16 -9.38
CA PRO A 66 -5.08 2.59 -9.10
C PRO A 66 -4.98 3.97 -8.43
N THR A 67 -5.87 4.91 -8.75
CA THR A 67 -5.90 6.25 -8.14
C THR A 67 -6.45 6.23 -6.72
N ASP A 68 -7.46 5.42 -6.46
CA ASP A 68 -8.07 5.24 -5.14
C ASP A 68 -7.10 4.58 -4.14
N VAL A 69 -6.33 3.57 -4.58
CA VAL A 69 -5.30 2.93 -3.73
C VAL A 69 -4.15 3.89 -3.42
N ARG A 70 -3.73 4.72 -4.39
CA ARG A 70 -2.70 5.75 -4.17
C ARG A 70 -3.17 6.82 -3.20
N GLY A 71 -4.40 7.33 -3.37
CA GLY A 71 -5.00 8.31 -2.46
C GLY A 71 -5.15 7.79 -1.03
N ARG A 72 -5.64 6.54 -0.85
CA ARG A 72 -5.70 5.90 0.47
C ARG A 72 -4.34 5.72 1.11
N SER A 73 -3.34 5.32 0.34
CA SER A 73 -1.97 5.16 0.84
C SER A 73 -1.36 6.49 1.24
N PHE A 74 -1.62 7.56 0.48
CA PHE A 74 -1.16 8.90 0.80
C PHE A 74 -1.80 9.42 2.10
N MET A 75 -3.12 9.26 2.24
CA MET A 75 -3.84 9.63 3.46
C MET A 75 -3.32 8.89 4.69
N LYS A 76 -3.01 7.59 4.55
CA LYS A 76 -2.38 6.82 5.63
C LYS A 76 -0.99 7.37 5.98
N GLY A 77 -0.20 7.79 4.98
CA GLY A 77 1.08 8.45 5.19
C GLY A 77 0.95 9.76 5.97
N ILE A 78 -0.04 10.60 5.63
CA ILE A 78 -0.34 11.83 6.36
C ILE A 78 -0.70 11.53 7.82
N ASN A 79 -1.56 10.54 8.07
CA ASN A 79 -1.93 10.18 9.44
C ASN A 79 -0.72 9.70 10.26
N MET A 80 0.18 8.92 9.66
CA MET A 80 1.43 8.51 10.31
C MET A 80 2.34 9.72 10.59
N ALA A 81 2.41 10.69 9.67
CA ALA A 81 3.16 11.92 9.86
C ALA A 81 2.58 12.81 10.97
N ASP A 82 1.26 12.88 11.10
CA ASP A 82 0.58 13.64 12.14
C ASP A 82 0.82 13.04 13.55
N GLN A 83 0.75 11.71 13.66
CA GLN A 83 1.09 11.00 14.89
C GLN A 83 2.54 11.29 15.31
N LEU A 84 3.47 11.21 14.36
CA LEU A 84 4.87 11.55 14.59
C LEU A 84 5.05 13.03 14.99
N LEU A 85 4.33 13.95 14.34
CA LEU A 85 4.33 15.37 14.68
C LEU A 85 3.90 15.60 16.13
N HIS A 86 2.84 14.92 16.56
CA HIS A 86 2.35 15.01 17.93
C HIS A 86 3.40 14.53 18.94
N LYS A 87 4.10 13.42 18.66
CA LYS A 87 5.19 12.96 19.51
C LYS A 87 6.38 13.91 19.54
N ILE A 88 6.75 14.46 18.39
CA ILE A 88 7.84 15.44 18.30
C ILE A 88 7.51 16.71 19.10
N SER A 89 6.25 17.14 19.13
CA SER A 89 5.82 18.36 19.84
C SER A 89 6.10 18.33 21.35
N SER A 90 6.19 17.13 21.93
CA SER A 90 6.55 16.94 23.34
C SER A 90 8.05 17.02 23.62
N VAL A 91 8.90 17.06 22.58
CA VAL A 91 10.34 17.29 22.74
C VAL A 91 10.57 18.79 23.01
N PRO A 92 11.19 19.17 24.15
CA PRO A 92 11.53 20.56 24.40
C PRO A 92 12.60 21.01 23.40
N ILE A 93 12.23 21.91 22.49
CA ILE A 93 13.13 22.53 21.52
C ILE A 93 13.46 23.93 22.01
N PRO A 94 14.71 24.19 22.44
CA PRO A 94 15.15 25.53 22.82
C PRO A 94 14.99 26.56 21.69
N ASP A 95 14.62 27.79 22.03
CA ASP A 95 14.34 28.83 21.04
C ASP A 95 15.54 29.19 20.16
N TYR A 96 16.76 29.13 20.70
CA TYR A 96 17.97 29.35 19.92
C TYR A 96 18.20 28.29 18.83
N LEU A 97 17.52 27.13 18.90
CA LEU A 97 17.53 26.11 17.86
C LEU A 97 16.38 26.25 16.85
N LYS A 98 15.45 27.20 17.05
CA LYS A 98 14.34 27.48 16.12
C LYS A 98 14.73 28.51 15.05
N THR A 99 15.98 28.47 14.60
CA THR A 99 16.44 29.37 13.53
C THR A 99 15.71 29.06 12.22
N PRO A 100 15.57 30.07 11.33
CA PRO A 100 15.00 29.88 10.00
C PRO A 100 15.65 28.71 9.30
N VAL A 101 14.81 27.98 8.59
CA VAL A 101 15.23 26.79 7.86
C VAL A 101 15.49 27.20 6.43
N THR A 102 16.58 26.71 5.84
CA THR A 102 16.83 26.92 4.42
C THR A 102 15.63 26.45 3.58
N PRO A 103 15.28 27.15 2.47
CA PRO A 103 14.21 26.70 1.60
C PRO A 103 14.46 25.26 1.17
N MET A 104 13.49 24.40 1.41
CA MET A 104 13.59 22.97 1.16
C MET A 104 12.75 22.58 -0.03
N ASN A 105 13.24 21.62 -0.81
CA ASN A 105 12.38 20.96 -1.78
C ASN A 105 11.46 20.00 -1.03
N TYR A 106 10.16 20.23 -1.13
CA TYR A 106 9.11 19.45 -0.47
C TYR A 106 8.58 18.36 -1.41
N SER A 107 9.46 17.65 -2.12
CA SER A 107 9.04 16.47 -2.88
C SER A 107 8.98 15.24 -1.97
N LEU A 108 8.12 14.29 -2.29
CA LEU A 108 8.02 13.02 -1.56
C LEU A 108 9.37 12.27 -1.51
N CYS A 109 10.19 12.35 -2.57
CA CYS A 109 11.54 11.78 -2.56
C CYS A 109 12.48 12.46 -1.58
N SER A 110 12.43 13.79 -1.51
CA SER A 110 13.22 14.54 -0.55
C SER A 110 12.79 14.13 0.85
N MET A 111 11.49 14.01 1.09
CA MET A 111 10.92 13.61 2.38
C MET A 111 11.41 12.23 2.85
N ILE A 112 11.37 11.22 1.99
CA ILE A 112 11.92 9.87 2.28
C ILE A 112 13.38 9.99 2.74
N HIS A 113 14.20 10.73 1.98
CA HIS A 113 15.61 10.90 2.35
C HIS A 113 15.82 11.67 3.65
N ILE A 114 15.01 12.69 3.91
CA ILE A 114 15.05 13.47 5.15
C ILE A 114 14.72 12.58 6.34
N LEU A 115 13.63 11.81 6.28
CA LEU A 115 13.25 10.89 7.36
C LEU A 115 14.37 9.89 7.64
N LYS A 116 14.94 9.30 6.59
CA LYS A 116 16.07 8.38 6.73
C LYS A 116 17.25 9.01 7.46
N ILE A 117 17.68 10.20 7.03
CA ILE A 117 18.79 10.94 7.66
C ILE A 117 18.44 11.33 9.10
N SER A 118 17.23 11.81 9.34
CA SER A 118 16.78 12.22 10.67
C SER A 118 16.77 11.05 11.65
N ALA A 119 16.35 9.86 11.21
CA ALA A 119 16.41 8.67 12.05
C ALA A 119 17.85 8.35 12.49
N ASP A 120 18.81 8.47 11.58
CA ASP A 120 20.24 8.24 11.89
C ASP A 120 20.79 9.29 12.86
N LEU A 121 20.35 10.54 12.74
CA LEU A 121 20.80 11.66 13.57
C LEU A 121 20.19 11.67 14.98
N ILE A 122 18.99 11.11 15.14
CA ILE A 122 18.36 11.01 16.46
C ILE A 122 19.10 9.96 17.28
N ALA A 123 19.77 10.43 18.33
CA ALA A 123 20.42 9.57 19.30
C ALA A 123 19.40 8.94 20.26
N ASN A 124 19.66 7.71 20.67
CA ASN A 124 18.84 6.94 21.61
C ASN A 124 19.12 7.37 23.06
N ILE A 125 18.84 8.63 23.38
CA ILE A 125 19.16 9.23 24.70
C ILE A 125 18.08 8.92 25.74
N SER A 126 16.84 8.76 25.28
CA SER A 126 15.67 8.50 26.12
C SER A 126 14.70 7.53 25.43
N LYS A 127 13.80 6.92 26.21
CA LYS A 127 12.70 6.11 25.67
C LYS A 127 11.91 6.89 24.61
N HIS A 128 11.59 8.15 24.90
CA HIS A 128 10.85 9.03 24.01
C HIS A 128 11.55 9.24 22.66
N THR A 129 12.85 9.54 22.67
CA THR A 129 13.64 9.71 21.43
C THR A 129 13.77 8.41 20.64
N THR A 130 13.79 7.25 21.31
CA THR A 130 13.78 5.94 20.66
C THR A 130 12.44 5.64 19.99
N GLU A 131 11.33 6.01 20.63
CA GLU A 131 9.99 5.89 20.03
C GLU A 131 9.85 6.78 18.80
N ILE A 132 10.27 8.05 18.87
CA ILE A 132 10.31 8.97 17.71
C ILE A 132 11.13 8.36 16.57
N LYS A 133 12.32 7.82 16.87
CA LYS A 133 13.18 7.18 15.86
C LYS A 133 12.49 5.98 15.19
N THR A 134 11.82 5.16 15.98
CA THR A 134 11.05 4.01 15.47
C THR A 134 9.94 4.48 14.52
N GLU A 135 9.17 5.50 14.90
CA GLU A 135 8.10 6.02 14.04
C GLU A 135 8.61 6.67 12.76
N ILE A 136 9.76 7.35 12.81
CA ILE A 136 10.41 7.87 11.60
C ILE A 136 10.76 6.71 10.66
N HIS A 137 11.31 5.61 11.18
CA HIS A 137 11.61 4.43 10.38
C HIS A 137 10.35 3.79 9.78
N ASP A 138 9.27 3.69 10.55
CA ASP A 138 8.01 3.12 10.09
C ASP A 138 7.35 3.99 9.01
N LEU A 139 7.31 5.30 9.20
CA LEU A 139 6.83 6.24 8.18
C LEU A 139 7.70 6.18 6.92
N ASN A 140 9.02 6.18 7.07
CA ASN A 140 9.93 6.09 5.92
C ASN A 140 9.71 4.79 5.14
N ARG A 141 9.66 3.65 5.84
CA ARG A 141 9.40 2.34 5.23
C ARG A 141 8.04 2.31 4.54
N PHE A 142 7.01 2.87 5.17
CA PHE A 142 5.69 2.97 4.56
C PHE A 142 5.71 3.76 3.26
N MET A 143 6.39 4.92 3.23
CA MET A 143 6.50 5.73 2.01
C MET A 143 7.31 5.05 0.91
N GLU A 144 8.39 4.34 1.25
CA GLU A 144 9.17 3.55 0.30
C GLU A 144 8.34 2.40 -0.31
N GLN A 145 7.52 1.71 0.50
CA GLN A 145 6.75 0.53 0.08
C GLN A 145 5.44 0.88 -0.65
N SER A 146 4.78 1.98 -0.27
CA SER A 146 3.48 2.38 -0.81
C SER A 146 3.54 2.86 -2.27
N ARG A 147 4.73 2.87 -2.89
CA ARG A 147 4.97 3.35 -4.27
C ARG A 147 4.38 4.74 -4.52
N LEU A 148 4.25 5.56 -3.47
CA LEU A 148 3.73 6.93 -3.59
C LEU A 148 4.60 7.75 -4.55
N CYS A 149 5.88 7.40 -4.64
CA CYS A 149 6.91 8.08 -5.41
C CYS A 149 8.03 7.09 -5.77
N GLN A 150 8.41 7.00 -7.06
CA GLN A 150 9.58 6.22 -7.49
C GLN A 150 10.80 7.13 -7.55
N CYS A 151 11.56 7.17 -6.46
CA CYS A 151 12.79 7.95 -6.36
C CYS A 151 13.94 7.23 -7.05
N GLY A 152 13.86 7.11 -8.38
CA GLY A 152 14.90 6.47 -9.18
C GLY A 152 16.14 7.36 -9.25
N GLY A 153 17.23 6.99 -8.56
CA GLY A 153 18.60 7.47 -8.78
C GLY A 153 18.90 8.97 -8.60
N ILE A 154 17.88 9.84 -8.54
CA ILE A 154 18.02 11.27 -8.31
C ILE A 154 18.44 11.44 -6.86
N LYS A 155 19.64 11.95 -6.64
CA LYS A 155 20.13 12.32 -5.31
C LYS A 155 19.26 13.50 -4.84
N PRO A 156 18.37 13.31 -3.86
CA PRO A 156 17.50 14.39 -3.45
C PRO A 156 18.33 15.50 -2.85
N GLN A 157 17.84 16.72 -3.06
CA GLN A 157 18.44 17.91 -2.48
C GLN A 157 18.16 17.90 -0.97
N ILE A 158 19.10 17.33 -0.21
CA ILE A 158 19.06 17.37 1.24
C ILE A 158 19.29 18.82 1.66
N SER A 159 18.51 19.30 2.64
CA SER A 159 18.76 20.63 3.21
C SER A 159 20.19 20.74 3.74
N ARG A 160 20.80 21.91 3.51
CA ARG A 160 22.09 22.27 4.10
C ARG A 160 22.08 22.10 5.63
N ASP A 161 20.97 22.40 6.28
CA ASP A 161 20.81 22.25 7.73
C ASP A 161 20.98 20.79 8.19
N LEU A 162 20.40 19.83 7.48
CA LEU A 162 20.54 18.39 7.79
C LEU A 162 21.95 17.88 7.50
N GLN A 163 22.58 18.35 6.43
CA GLN A 163 23.98 17.99 6.11
C GLN A 163 24.95 18.50 7.17
N GLU A 164 24.76 19.74 7.64
CA GLU A 164 25.58 20.30 8.73
C GLU A 164 25.39 19.49 10.02
N LEU A 165 24.16 19.09 10.34
CA LEU A 165 23.89 18.24 11.51
C LEU A 165 24.53 16.85 11.38
N GLN A 166 24.54 16.24 10.20
CA GLN A 166 25.28 15.00 9.93
C GLN A 166 26.77 15.15 10.22
N SER A 167 27.39 16.26 9.82
CA SER A 167 28.81 16.50 10.10
C SER A 167 29.11 16.63 11.61
N ARG A 168 28.11 17.07 12.40
CA ARG A 168 28.24 17.32 13.85
C ARG A 168 27.59 16.24 14.73
N ALA A 169 27.02 15.19 14.14
CA ALA A 169 26.15 14.22 14.81
C ALA A 169 26.79 13.54 16.03
N ARG A 170 28.12 13.34 16.01
CA ARG A 170 28.87 12.70 17.11
C ARG A 170 29.23 13.64 18.26
N PHE A 171 29.05 14.95 18.11
CA PHE A 171 29.70 15.94 18.97
C PHE A 171 28.74 16.89 19.69
N SER A 172 27.44 16.88 19.38
CA SER A 172 26.51 17.83 19.99
C SER A 172 25.20 17.22 20.48
N LYS A 173 24.87 17.51 21.75
CA LYS A 173 23.57 17.23 22.36
C LYS A 173 22.42 18.03 21.73
N THR A 174 22.73 19.05 20.93
CA THR A 174 21.72 19.88 20.24
C THR A 174 21.22 19.28 18.92
N VAL A 175 21.82 18.16 18.46
CA VAL A 175 21.46 17.52 17.20
C VAL A 175 20.03 16.99 17.25
N THR A 176 19.67 16.17 18.25
CA THR A 176 18.32 15.60 18.35
C THR A 176 17.22 16.67 18.41
N PRO A 177 17.28 17.70 19.28
CA PRO A 177 16.26 18.76 19.31
C PRO A 177 16.17 19.54 17.98
N ARG A 178 17.31 19.82 17.33
CA ARG A 178 17.32 20.51 16.04
C ARG A 178 16.73 19.64 14.92
N VAL A 179 17.02 18.34 14.89
CA VAL A 179 16.43 17.41 13.93
C VAL A 179 14.91 17.31 14.13
N CYS A 180 14.45 17.22 15.37
CA CYS A 180 13.02 17.27 15.71
C CYS A 180 12.34 18.55 15.20
N TYR A 181 13.00 19.71 15.35
CA TYR A 181 12.50 20.97 14.81
C TYR A 181 12.38 20.95 13.28
N LEU A 182 13.41 20.47 12.58
CA LEU A 182 13.40 20.37 11.12
C LEU A 182 12.29 19.41 10.65
N LEU A 183 12.18 18.23 11.27
CA LEU A 183 11.11 17.26 10.99
C LEU A 183 9.72 17.88 11.15
N THR A 184 9.50 18.67 12.21
CA THR A 184 8.23 19.38 12.39
C THR A 184 7.90 20.23 11.16
N LYS A 185 8.86 21.02 10.66
CA LYS A 185 8.65 21.86 9.46
C LYS A 185 8.39 21.04 8.20
N TYR A 186 8.96 19.85 8.09
CA TYR A 186 8.73 18.96 6.95
C TYR A 186 7.37 18.28 6.99
N LEU A 187 7.03 17.67 8.13
CA LEU A 187 5.78 16.92 8.31
C LEU A 187 4.56 17.83 8.18
N THR A 188 4.62 19.08 8.66
CA THR A 188 3.52 20.06 8.50
C THR A 188 3.25 20.45 7.04
N ASN A 189 4.18 20.19 6.11
CA ASN A 189 3.98 20.48 4.68
C ASN A 189 3.74 19.21 3.86
N MET A 190 3.54 18.05 4.48
CA MET A 190 3.37 16.77 3.77
C MET A 190 2.04 16.70 3.00
N ASP A 191 0.98 17.29 3.56
CA ASP A 191 -0.35 17.40 2.96
C ASP A 191 -0.34 18.12 1.59
N ARG A 192 0.62 19.01 1.39
CA ARG A 192 0.82 19.78 0.16
C ARG A 192 1.60 19.03 -0.92
N GLN A 193 2.08 17.80 -0.65
CA GLN A 193 2.97 17.06 -1.55
C GLN A 193 2.22 15.96 -2.31
N GLU A 194 1.72 16.29 -3.50
CA GLU A 194 1.18 15.27 -4.42
C GLU A 194 2.22 14.79 -5.45
N SER A 195 3.28 15.59 -5.64
CA SER A 195 4.33 15.33 -6.61
C SER A 195 5.51 14.55 -6.02
N CYS A 196 5.90 13.53 -6.78
CA CYS A 196 7.25 13.04 -6.84
C CYS A 196 8.07 14.05 -7.66
#